data_AF-A0A5C6XCR7-F1
#
_entry.id   AF-A0A5C6XCR7-F1
#
_cell.length_a   1.000
_cell.length_b   1.000
_cell.length_c   1.000
_cell.angle_alpha   90.00
_cell.angle_beta   90.00
_cell.angle_gamma   90.00
#
_symmetry.space_group_name_H-M   'P 1'
#
loop_
_entity.id
_entity.type
_entity.pdbx_description
1 polymer ?
#
loop_
_entity_poly.entity_id
_entity_poly.type
_entity_poly.pdbx_seq_one_letter_code
_entity_poly.pdbx_strand_id
1 'polypeptide(L)'
;MMFRRLLPCVLIALLMSAAACSNQRNAPADGPQDPGDFDLEEPDPDDPEDGQPDGDPDDKPPQEEPDPPRDPVEWEASIVATDLAAPWDLTVTPDDRVFLTERDSGRVGEYVDGRTRRLRQFPVANAGEGGLLGIAHSPRFAQDNLLYVYYTTEEDNRIVRFNPDNRAEPELIFEGIPQSRIHNGGRIDFGPDGMLYVGTGDAARPDLAQDPDSLAGKILRMTPDGEIPDDNPTAGSFVYSMGHRNVQGLAWDSQGRLFATEFGPNENDEVNRIIPGQNYGWPEVTGQSNQEAFTDPIFVQQPPDASWSGLTASVQGAIPQWDDNLLIASLRGQRVWRLVLNEEGTEVVESEALFVNEWGRLRAAVQAADGSIWVLSNNRDGRGTPREGDDQIYRLGPQ
;
A
#
# COMPACT_ATOMS: atom_id res chain seq x y z
N MET A 1 62.03 -13.24 -38.41
CA MET A 1 61.65 -14.45 -37.67
C MET A 1 60.12 -14.42 -37.54
N MET A 2 59.29 -14.94 -38.47
CA MET A 2 58.98 -16.35 -38.79
C MET A 2 58.66 -17.13 -37.49
N PHE A 3 57.48 -17.68 -37.18
CA PHE A 3 56.39 -18.41 -37.88
C PHE A 3 55.09 -18.33 -37.02
N ARG A 4 53.86 -18.04 -37.48
CA ARG A 4 52.81 -18.87 -38.14
C ARG A 4 52.66 -20.35 -37.68
N ARG A 5 51.46 -20.72 -37.20
CA ARG A 5 50.68 -21.98 -37.44
C ARG A 5 49.30 -21.85 -36.74
N LEU A 6 48.16 -21.72 -37.43
CA LEU A 6 47.36 -22.66 -38.25
C LEU A 6 46.60 -23.74 -37.45
N LEU A 7 45.26 -23.60 -37.47
CA LEU A 7 44.16 -24.56 -37.23
C LEU A 7 44.34 -25.90 -38.01
N PRO A 8 43.64 -27.03 -37.72
CA PRO A 8 42.19 -27.14 -38.01
C PRO A 8 41.31 -28.18 -37.25
N CYS A 9 39.99 -27.94 -37.36
CA CYS A 9 38.85 -28.86 -37.60
C CYS A 9 38.84 -30.32 -37.11
N VAL A 10 37.74 -30.71 -36.43
CA VAL A 10 36.97 -31.92 -36.80
C VAL A 10 35.47 -31.61 -36.73
N LEU A 11 34.82 -31.87 -37.86
CA LEU A 11 33.38 -31.85 -38.12
C LEU A 11 32.94 -33.33 -38.18
N ILE A 12 31.91 -33.75 -37.46
CA ILE A 12 31.14 -34.96 -37.80
C ILE A 12 29.66 -34.65 -37.69
N ALA A 13 28.97 -34.89 -38.79
CA ALA A 13 27.55 -34.76 -38.99
C ALA A 13 26.93 -36.12 -39.35
N LEU A 14 25.60 -36.16 -39.25
CA LEU A 14 24.62 -37.14 -39.77
C LEU A 14 24.37 -38.43 -38.95
N LEU A 15 23.11 -38.64 -38.54
CA LEU A 15 22.11 -39.29 -39.41
C LEU A 15 20.67 -39.13 -38.86
N MET A 16 19.75 -38.75 -39.74
CA MET A 16 18.29 -38.83 -39.56
C MET A 16 17.78 -40.23 -39.93
N SER A 17 16.71 -40.68 -39.27
CA SER A 17 15.70 -41.55 -39.91
C SER A 17 14.38 -41.50 -39.14
N ALA A 18 13.34 -41.03 -39.82
CA ALA A 18 11.94 -41.23 -39.48
C ALA A 18 11.39 -42.38 -40.35
N ALA A 19 10.54 -43.26 -39.79
CA ALA A 19 9.43 -43.90 -40.52
C ALA A 19 8.50 -44.66 -39.55
N ALA A 20 7.22 -44.56 -39.87
CA ALA A 20 6.05 -45.01 -39.13
C ALA A 20 5.67 -46.50 -39.31
N CYS A 21 4.66 -46.90 -38.52
CA CYS A 21 3.53 -47.81 -38.81
C CYS A 21 3.55 -49.30 -38.40
N SER A 22 2.57 -49.61 -37.53
CA SER A 22 1.67 -50.80 -37.52
C SER A 22 2.26 -52.14 -37.01
N ASN A 23 1.56 -53.08 -36.38
CA ASN A 23 0.14 -53.31 -36.06
C ASN A 23 0.04 -54.42 -34.98
N GLN A 24 -1.07 -54.44 -34.21
CA GLN A 24 -1.89 -55.58 -33.69
C GLN A 24 -1.25 -56.97 -33.37
N ARG A 25 -1.70 -57.82 -32.43
CA ARG A 25 -2.84 -57.97 -31.49
C ARG A 25 -2.60 -59.30 -30.73
N ASN A 26 -3.01 -59.41 -29.47
CA ASN A 26 -4.13 -60.27 -29.03
C ASN A 26 -4.23 -60.42 -27.51
N ALA A 27 -5.48 -60.28 -27.03
CA ALA A 27 -6.00 -60.56 -25.70
C ALA A 27 -6.20 -62.08 -25.47
N PRO A 28 -6.67 -62.52 -24.28
CA PRO A 28 -8.11 -62.51 -23.94
C PRO A 28 -8.39 -61.92 -22.53
N ALA A 29 -9.42 -61.08 -22.37
CA ALA A 29 -10.81 -61.36 -21.99
C ALA A 29 -11.04 -61.44 -20.47
N ASP A 30 -11.65 -60.39 -19.91
CA ASP A 30 -12.57 -60.48 -18.77
C ASP A 30 -13.64 -59.37 -18.90
N GLY A 31 -14.89 -59.73 -18.61
CA GLY A 31 -16.10 -59.02 -18.99
C GLY A 31 -16.47 -57.80 -18.12
N PRO A 32 -17.53 -57.07 -18.49
CA PRO A 32 -17.93 -55.83 -17.84
C PRO A 32 -18.72 -56.11 -16.56
N GLN A 33 -18.37 -55.39 -15.48
CA GLN A 33 -19.18 -55.32 -14.28
C GLN A 33 -20.27 -54.26 -14.42
N ASP A 34 -21.46 -54.71 -14.07
CA ASP A 34 -22.77 -54.08 -14.06
C ASP A 34 -22.89 -53.01 -12.96
N PRO A 35 -23.29 -51.76 -13.26
CA PRO A 35 -23.71 -50.80 -12.23
C PRO A 35 -25.17 -51.06 -11.86
N GLY A 36 -25.38 -51.36 -10.58
CA GLY A 36 -26.66 -51.80 -10.03
C GLY A 36 -27.83 -50.83 -10.17
N ASP A 37 -29.01 -51.46 -10.13
CA ASP A 37 -30.36 -50.91 -10.02
C ASP A 37 -30.47 -49.74 -9.05
N PHE A 38 -30.99 -48.61 -9.54
CA PHE A 38 -31.84 -47.74 -8.75
C PHE A 38 -33.17 -47.63 -9.50
N ASP A 39 -34.20 -48.23 -8.90
CA ASP A 39 -35.60 -48.15 -9.32
C ASP A 39 -36.00 -46.67 -9.52
N LEU A 40 -36.50 -46.38 -10.73
CA LEU A 40 -37.26 -45.17 -10.99
C LEU A 40 -38.71 -45.45 -10.59
N GLU A 41 -39.08 -45.10 -9.35
CA GLU A 41 -40.49 -44.97 -9.00
C GLU A 41 -41.10 -43.81 -9.79
N GLU A 42 -42.16 -44.10 -10.56
CA GLU A 42 -43.00 -43.09 -11.19
C GLU A 42 -43.76 -42.30 -10.11
N PRO A 43 -43.95 -40.97 -10.26
CA PRO A 43 -44.73 -40.20 -9.29
C PRO A 43 -46.23 -40.53 -9.41
N ASP A 44 -46.83 -40.83 -8.26
CA ASP A 44 -48.26 -40.99 -8.01
C ASP A 44 -49.00 -39.65 -8.24
N PRO A 45 -50.08 -39.58 -9.04
CA PRO A 45 -50.68 -38.30 -9.42
C PRO A 45 -51.69 -37.70 -8.42
N ASP A 46 -51.82 -38.20 -7.19
CA ASP A 46 -52.85 -37.71 -6.25
C ASP A 46 -52.37 -37.60 -4.77
N ASP A 47 -51.48 -36.66 -4.46
CA ASP A 47 -51.24 -36.23 -3.06
C ASP A 47 -51.11 -34.69 -2.92
N PRO A 48 -52.01 -34.02 -2.18
CA PRO A 48 -51.90 -32.60 -1.87
C PRO A 48 -51.32 -32.40 -0.46
N GLU A 49 -50.02 -32.11 -0.36
CA GLU A 49 -49.44 -31.50 0.84
C GLU A 49 -48.81 -30.13 0.49
N ASP A 50 -49.66 -29.10 0.57
CA ASP A 50 -49.24 -27.70 0.67
C ASP A 50 -48.61 -27.45 2.05
N GLY A 51 -47.28 -27.47 2.11
CA GLY A 51 -46.46 -26.97 3.22
C GLY A 51 -45.73 -25.70 2.81
N GLN A 52 -46.47 -24.60 2.71
CA GLN A 52 -45.94 -23.28 2.37
C GLN A 52 -45.04 -22.75 3.51
N PRO A 53 -43.81 -22.30 3.27
CA PRO A 53 -43.11 -21.49 4.25
C PRO A 53 -43.77 -20.10 4.26
N ASP A 54 -44.49 -19.79 5.33
CA ASP A 54 -44.91 -18.43 5.65
C ASP A 54 -43.67 -17.59 6.00
N GLY A 55 -42.91 -17.20 4.98
CA GLY A 55 -41.91 -16.14 5.05
C GLY A 55 -42.57 -14.83 4.63
N ASP A 56 -42.72 -13.91 5.58
CA ASP A 56 -43.16 -12.55 5.31
C ASP A 56 -42.20 -11.89 4.28
N PRO A 57 -42.68 -11.35 3.14
CA PRO A 57 -41.81 -10.71 2.15
C PRO A 57 -41.07 -9.46 2.67
N ASP A 58 -41.39 -9.01 3.88
CA ASP A 58 -40.88 -7.77 4.48
C ASP A 58 -39.75 -7.98 5.52
N ASP A 59 -39.26 -9.20 5.74
CA ASP A 59 -38.14 -9.44 6.68
C ASP A 59 -36.78 -9.10 6.02
N LYS A 60 -36.56 -7.81 5.77
CA LYS A 60 -35.23 -7.28 5.49
C LYS A 60 -34.39 -7.46 6.74
N PRO A 61 -33.14 -7.97 6.64
CA PRO A 61 -32.23 -7.95 7.78
C PRO A 61 -32.18 -6.52 8.33
N PRO A 62 -32.29 -6.33 9.66
CA PRO A 62 -32.31 -5.00 10.25
C PRO A 62 -31.09 -4.24 9.73
N GLN A 63 -31.35 -3.12 9.05
CA GLN A 63 -30.30 -2.16 8.77
C GLN A 63 -29.76 -1.74 10.13
N GLU A 64 -28.49 -2.02 10.40
CA GLU A 64 -27.83 -1.50 11.59
C GLU A 64 -28.03 0.02 11.58
N GLU A 65 -28.81 0.52 12.54
CA GLU A 65 -28.95 1.95 12.73
C GLU A 65 -27.54 2.50 12.98
N PRO A 66 -27.14 3.60 12.31
CA PRO A 66 -25.82 4.18 12.54
C PRO A 66 -25.66 4.47 14.02
N ASP A 67 -24.47 4.16 14.55
CA ASP A 67 -24.15 4.43 15.95
C ASP A 67 -24.46 5.89 16.29
N PRO A 68 -25.00 6.17 17.49
CA PRO A 68 -25.29 7.53 17.89
C PRO A 68 -24.01 8.39 17.83
N PRO A 69 -24.12 9.67 17.43
CA PRO A 69 -22.96 10.55 17.36
C PRO A 69 -22.21 10.56 18.69
N ARG A 70 -20.90 10.29 18.63
CA ARG A 70 -20.04 10.30 19.82
C ARG A 70 -19.74 11.75 20.23
N ASP A 71 -19.86 12.03 21.52
CA ASP A 71 -19.59 13.37 22.06
C ASP A 71 -18.12 13.79 21.84
N PRO A 72 -17.83 15.07 21.56
CA PRO A 72 -16.47 15.57 21.47
C PRO A 72 -15.69 15.36 22.77
N VAL A 73 -14.40 15.08 22.64
CA VAL A 73 -13.48 14.85 23.78
C VAL A 73 -12.37 15.90 23.85
N GLU A 74 -11.92 16.20 25.06
CA GLU A 74 -10.64 16.89 25.26
C GLU A 74 -9.50 15.94 24.90
N TRP A 75 -8.48 16.45 24.22
CA TRP A 75 -7.36 15.66 23.70
C TRP A 75 -6.02 16.32 24.00
N GLU A 76 -4.94 15.55 23.93
CA GLU A 76 -3.57 16.01 24.12
C GLU A 76 -2.58 15.30 23.18
N ALA A 77 -1.39 15.87 23.09
CA ALA A 77 -0.24 15.26 22.44
C ALA A 77 0.78 14.80 23.48
N SER A 78 1.23 13.55 23.39
CA SER A 78 2.25 12.97 24.27
C SER A 78 3.35 12.27 23.47
N ILE A 79 4.57 12.19 24.02
CA ILE A 79 5.68 11.47 23.39
C ILE A 79 5.59 10.00 23.76
N VAL A 80 5.56 9.13 22.75
CA VAL A 80 5.55 7.68 22.91
C VAL A 80 6.96 7.12 22.83
N ALA A 81 7.76 7.52 21.84
CA ALA A 81 9.11 7.00 21.61
C ALA A 81 10.10 8.13 21.29
N THR A 82 11.38 7.90 21.58
CA THR A 82 12.48 8.84 21.31
C THR A 82 13.70 8.12 20.72
N ASP A 83 14.68 8.92 20.30
CA ASP A 83 15.99 8.48 19.83
C ASP A 83 15.93 7.54 18.61
N LEU A 84 14.91 7.71 17.77
CA LEU A 84 14.75 6.98 16.53
C LEU A 84 15.73 7.47 15.47
N ALA A 85 16.19 6.58 14.60
CA ALA A 85 17.21 6.85 13.60
C ALA A 85 16.63 6.99 12.20
N ALA A 86 16.30 8.23 11.79
CA ALA A 86 15.70 8.54 10.50
C ALA A 86 14.52 7.60 10.15
N PRO A 87 13.53 7.48 11.04
CA PRO A 87 12.41 6.57 10.83
C PRO A 87 11.59 7.05 9.64
N TRP A 88 11.11 6.12 8.81
CA TRP A 88 10.36 6.43 7.59
C TRP A 88 8.88 6.16 7.77
N ASP A 89 8.55 4.98 8.29
CA ASP A 89 7.18 4.55 8.52
C ASP A 89 6.99 3.87 9.85
N LEU A 90 5.72 3.72 10.24
CA LEU A 90 5.29 2.79 11.26
C LEU A 90 3.97 2.12 10.89
N THR A 91 3.72 0.94 11.43
CA THR A 91 2.41 0.30 11.41
C THR A 91 2.08 -0.22 12.79
N VAL A 92 0.83 -0.08 13.20
CA VAL A 92 0.29 -0.63 14.45
C VAL A 92 -0.63 -1.78 14.08
N THR A 93 -0.36 -2.97 14.62
CA THR A 93 -1.11 -4.17 14.29
C THR A 93 -2.33 -4.35 15.19
N PRO A 94 -3.28 -5.23 14.84
CA PRO A 94 -4.48 -5.47 15.65
C PRO A 94 -4.21 -5.99 17.07
N ASP A 95 -3.02 -6.50 17.35
CA ASP A 95 -2.55 -6.93 18.68
C ASP A 95 -1.63 -5.88 19.36
N ASP A 96 -1.78 -4.60 18.97
CA ASP A 96 -1.09 -3.42 19.54
C ASP A 96 0.44 -3.42 19.36
N ARG A 97 0.99 -4.26 18.48
CA ARG A 97 2.44 -4.23 18.19
C ARG A 97 2.74 -3.09 17.24
N VAL A 98 3.85 -2.40 17.52
CA VAL A 98 4.28 -1.24 16.74
C VAL A 98 5.57 -1.59 16.03
N PHE A 99 5.54 -1.60 14.71
CA PHE A 99 6.72 -1.81 13.87
C PHE A 99 7.06 -0.54 13.13
N LEU A 100 8.36 -0.31 12.94
CA LEU A 100 8.85 0.88 12.24
C LEU A 100 10.04 0.57 11.35
N THR A 101 10.20 1.38 10.32
CA THR A 101 11.31 1.31 9.37
C THR A 101 12.29 2.45 9.60
N GLU A 102 13.59 2.15 9.55
CA GLU A 102 14.67 3.14 9.56
C GLU A 102 15.26 3.24 8.15
N ARG A 103 15.08 4.40 7.49
CA ARG A 103 15.42 4.59 6.07
C ARG A 103 16.87 4.23 5.78
N ASP A 104 17.77 4.83 6.54
CA ASP A 104 19.19 4.86 6.22
C ASP A 104 19.92 3.56 6.57
N SER A 105 19.50 2.93 7.67
CA SER A 105 20.10 1.70 8.17
C SER A 105 19.49 0.46 7.50
N GLY A 106 18.33 0.60 6.86
CA GLY A 106 17.57 -0.50 6.30
C GLY A 106 16.95 -1.41 7.37
N ARG A 107 16.73 -0.93 8.59
CA ARG A 107 16.28 -1.76 9.71
C ARG A 107 14.77 -1.69 9.92
N VAL A 108 14.18 -2.85 10.20
CA VAL A 108 12.87 -2.93 10.84
C VAL A 108 13.08 -3.10 12.34
N GLY A 109 12.43 -2.25 13.12
CA GLY A 109 12.35 -2.31 14.56
C GLY A 109 10.92 -2.61 15.03
N GLU A 110 10.82 -3.11 16.26
CA GLU A 110 9.58 -3.20 17.01
C GLU A 110 9.72 -2.36 18.27
N TYR A 111 8.76 -1.46 18.51
CA TYR A 111 8.75 -0.61 19.69
C TYR A 111 8.04 -1.34 20.85
N VAL A 112 8.77 -1.56 21.94
CA VAL A 112 8.30 -2.27 23.14
C VAL A 112 8.86 -1.58 24.39
N ASP A 113 8.00 -1.23 25.34
CA ASP A 113 8.37 -0.72 26.67
C ASP A 113 9.42 0.42 26.65
N GLY A 114 9.20 1.45 25.82
CA GLY A 114 10.12 2.59 25.76
C GLY A 114 11.36 2.37 24.89
N ARG A 115 11.47 1.24 24.18
CA ARG A 115 12.67 0.90 23.39
C ARG A 115 12.32 0.26 22.05
N THR A 116 13.08 0.62 21.03
CA THR A 116 13.02 -0.07 19.73
C THR A 116 13.96 -1.27 19.72
N ARG A 117 13.41 -2.47 19.68
CA ARG A 117 14.15 -3.72 19.46
C ARG A 117 14.33 -3.94 17.96
N ARG A 118 15.58 -4.14 17.53
CA ARG A 118 15.88 -4.50 16.13
C ARG A 118 15.38 -5.91 15.81
N LEU A 119 14.58 -6.02 14.75
CA LEU A 119 14.11 -7.30 14.23
C LEU A 119 14.97 -7.78 13.06
N ARG A 120 15.07 -6.96 12.01
CA ARG A 120 15.67 -7.32 10.72
C ARG A 120 16.39 -6.13 10.09
N GLN A 121 17.29 -6.41 9.15
CA GLN A 121 17.93 -5.40 8.32
C GLN A 121 17.92 -5.88 6.87
N PHE A 122 17.57 -4.99 5.95
CA PHE A 122 17.50 -5.22 4.52
C PHE A 122 18.68 -4.54 3.81
N PRO A 123 19.16 -5.11 2.69
CA PRO A 123 20.27 -4.55 1.92
C PRO A 123 19.78 -3.40 1.04
N VAL A 124 19.51 -2.26 1.64
CA VAL A 124 18.96 -1.10 0.92
C VAL A 124 20.04 -0.27 0.25
N ALA A 125 19.73 0.30 -0.91
CA ALA A 125 20.53 1.36 -1.51
C ALA A 125 20.16 2.69 -0.86
N ASN A 126 20.91 3.07 0.17
CA ASN A 126 20.77 4.37 0.82
C ASN A 126 21.42 5.47 -0.03
N ALA A 127 20.65 6.05 -0.95
CA ALA A 127 21.06 7.16 -1.79
C ALA A 127 19.94 8.18 -1.95
N GLY A 128 20.17 9.39 -1.42
CA GLY A 128 19.20 10.48 -1.54
C GLY A 128 17.93 10.22 -0.72
N GLU A 129 16.83 9.93 -1.39
CA GLU A 129 15.53 9.62 -0.78
C GLU A 129 15.25 8.11 -0.68
N GLY A 130 16.08 7.27 -1.30
CA GLY A 130 15.97 5.81 -1.24
C GLY A 130 16.47 5.20 0.07
N GLY A 131 16.00 4.00 0.40
CA GLY A 131 16.28 3.29 1.65
C GLY A 131 15.20 2.26 1.97
N LEU A 132 15.00 1.94 3.25
CA LEU A 132 13.83 1.18 3.71
C LEU A 132 12.68 2.16 4.00
N LEU A 133 11.56 2.01 3.28
CA LEU A 133 10.51 3.01 3.22
C LEU A 133 9.24 2.50 3.93
N GLY A 134 8.14 2.29 3.20
CA GLY A 134 6.86 1.91 3.78
C GLY A 134 6.84 0.53 4.44
N ILE A 135 5.96 0.39 5.43
CA ILE A 135 5.65 -0.86 6.11
C ILE A 135 4.14 -1.01 6.29
N ALA A 136 3.63 -2.20 6.03
CA ALA A 136 2.22 -2.53 6.26
C ALA A 136 2.10 -3.91 6.92
N HIS A 137 1.08 -4.10 7.73
CA HIS A 137 0.74 -5.41 8.26
C HIS A 137 -0.30 -6.09 7.36
N SER A 138 -0.27 -7.42 7.28
CA SER A 138 -1.26 -8.20 6.53
C SER A 138 -2.69 -7.88 7.02
N PRO A 139 -3.71 -7.83 6.15
CA PRO A 139 -5.11 -7.80 6.56
C PRO A 139 -5.50 -8.97 7.46
N ARG A 140 -4.72 -10.06 7.39
CA ARG A 140 -4.86 -11.29 8.19
C ARG A 140 -3.76 -11.43 9.24
N PHE A 141 -3.20 -10.32 9.73
CA PHE A 141 -2.06 -10.33 10.65
C PHE A 141 -2.28 -11.22 11.87
N ALA A 142 -3.49 -11.22 12.44
CA ALA A 142 -3.84 -12.08 13.58
C ALA A 142 -3.76 -13.59 13.27
N GLN A 143 -3.76 -13.98 11.99
CA GLN A 143 -3.64 -15.37 11.54
C GLN A 143 -2.25 -15.70 10.96
N ASP A 144 -1.65 -14.79 10.18
CA ASP A 144 -0.42 -15.06 9.43
C ASP A 144 0.84 -14.37 10.01
N ASN A 145 0.65 -13.33 10.82
CA ASN A 145 1.69 -12.52 11.42
C ASN A 145 2.70 -12.01 10.37
N LEU A 146 2.20 -11.54 9.21
CA LEU A 146 3.04 -11.07 8.11
C LEU A 146 3.12 -9.54 8.05
N LEU A 147 4.34 -9.04 7.88
CA LEU A 147 4.64 -7.64 7.54
C LEU A 147 5.15 -7.56 6.12
N TYR A 148 4.77 -6.49 5.42
CA TYR A 148 5.24 -6.11 4.09
C TYR A 148 6.12 -4.88 4.24
N VAL A 149 7.24 -4.83 3.51
CA VAL A 149 8.12 -3.67 3.48
C VAL A 149 8.52 -3.30 2.06
N TYR A 150 8.50 -2.00 1.78
CA TYR A 150 8.98 -1.41 0.55
C TYR A 150 10.41 -0.90 0.75
N TYR A 151 11.33 -1.21 -0.15
CA TYR A 151 12.67 -0.65 -0.10
C TYR A 151 13.34 -0.48 -1.46
N THR A 152 14.27 0.46 -1.50
CA THR A 152 15.11 0.76 -2.66
C THR A 152 16.35 -0.14 -2.66
N THR A 153 16.66 -0.74 -3.79
CA THR A 153 17.90 -1.45 -4.10
C THR A 153 18.73 -0.66 -5.13
N GLU A 154 19.88 -1.20 -5.53
CA GLU A 154 20.66 -0.58 -6.60
C GLU A 154 19.95 -0.65 -7.97
N GLU A 155 19.03 -1.61 -8.15
CA GLU A 155 18.37 -1.90 -9.42
C GLU A 155 16.96 -1.31 -9.51
N ASP A 156 16.21 -1.33 -8.41
CA ASP A 156 14.78 -1.02 -8.37
C ASP A 156 14.31 -0.57 -6.98
N ASN A 157 13.01 -0.32 -6.87
CA ASN A 157 12.28 -0.45 -5.63
C ASN A 157 11.49 -1.78 -5.66
N ARG A 158 11.35 -2.41 -4.49
CA ARG A 158 10.69 -3.71 -4.35
C ARG A 158 9.96 -3.87 -3.03
N ILE A 159 9.08 -4.87 -2.98
CA ILE A 159 8.27 -5.24 -1.84
C ILE A 159 8.59 -6.68 -1.47
N VAL A 160 8.83 -6.90 -0.19
CA VAL A 160 8.98 -8.24 0.38
C VAL A 160 8.04 -8.38 1.56
N ARG A 161 7.66 -9.63 1.89
CA ARG A 161 6.96 -9.94 3.12
C ARG A 161 7.79 -10.85 4.02
N PHE A 162 7.58 -10.75 5.32
CA PHE A 162 8.23 -11.61 6.30
C PHE A 162 7.42 -11.69 7.60
N ASN A 163 7.69 -12.72 8.41
CA ASN A 163 7.15 -12.83 9.75
C ASN A 163 8.16 -12.24 10.76
N PRO A 164 7.76 -11.27 11.61
CA PRO A 164 8.67 -10.57 12.51
C PRO A 164 9.22 -11.45 13.66
N ASP A 165 8.54 -12.54 13.99
CA ASP A 165 8.88 -13.40 15.15
C ASP A 165 9.80 -14.56 14.79
N ASN A 166 10.17 -14.70 13.52
CA ASN A 166 11.08 -15.74 13.09
C ASN A 166 12.19 -15.23 12.15
N ARG A 167 13.11 -16.15 11.82
CA ARG A 167 14.32 -15.88 11.03
C ARG A 167 14.22 -16.42 9.60
N ALA A 168 13.03 -16.80 9.14
CA ALA A 168 12.84 -17.18 7.74
C ALA A 168 13.30 -16.06 6.82
N GLU A 169 13.76 -16.42 5.62
CA GLU A 169 14.09 -15.41 4.61
C GLU A 169 12.83 -14.67 4.17
N PRO A 170 12.91 -13.34 3.94
CA PRO A 170 11.81 -12.60 3.36
C PRO A 170 11.45 -13.15 1.99
N GLU A 171 10.15 -13.22 1.72
CA GLU A 171 9.61 -13.62 0.42
C GLU A 171 9.47 -12.37 -0.45
N LEU A 172 9.95 -12.46 -1.70
CA LEU A 172 9.76 -11.41 -2.67
C LEU A 172 8.31 -11.39 -3.15
N ILE A 173 7.67 -10.24 -3.06
CA ILE A 173 6.28 -10.03 -3.50
C ILE A 173 6.24 -9.28 -4.81
N PHE A 174 7.06 -8.24 -4.95
CA PHE A 174 7.05 -7.44 -6.17
C PHE A 174 8.40 -6.74 -6.35
N GLU A 175 8.90 -6.67 -7.58
CA GLU A 175 10.16 -6.00 -7.92
C GLU A 175 10.05 -5.25 -9.25
N GLY A 176 11.10 -4.50 -9.62
CA GLY A 176 11.16 -3.79 -10.88
C GLY A 176 10.48 -2.42 -10.91
N ILE A 177 9.99 -1.91 -9.76
CA ILE A 177 9.52 -0.52 -9.69
C ILE A 177 10.73 0.41 -9.92
N PRO A 178 10.68 1.36 -10.87
CA PRO A 178 11.81 2.24 -11.12
C PRO A 178 12.28 3.01 -9.88
N GLN A 179 13.59 3.15 -9.71
CA GLN A 179 14.20 3.92 -8.62
C GLN A 179 15.06 5.07 -9.15
N SER A 180 15.28 6.05 -8.27
CA SER A 180 16.28 7.10 -8.47
C SER A 180 16.75 7.64 -7.12
N ARG A 181 17.65 8.64 -7.14
CA ARG A 181 18.07 9.38 -5.93
C ARG A 181 16.93 10.17 -5.29
N ILE A 182 15.88 10.48 -6.06
CA ILE A 182 14.68 11.21 -5.64
C ILE A 182 13.45 10.54 -6.25
N HIS A 183 12.29 10.78 -5.65
CA HIS A 183 10.99 10.34 -6.18
C HIS A 183 10.84 8.82 -6.29
N ASN A 184 11.10 8.11 -5.19
CA ASN A 184 10.89 6.66 -5.09
C ASN A 184 9.47 6.29 -4.63
N GLY A 185 8.60 7.26 -4.33
CA GLY A 185 7.36 7.01 -3.60
C GLY A 185 7.67 6.29 -2.29
N GLY A 186 7.05 5.11 -2.13
CA GLY A 186 7.43 4.11 -1.14
C GLY A 186 6.39 3.84 -0.07
N ARG A 187 5.25 4.53 -0.12
CA ARG A 187 4.11 4.23 0.75
C ARG A 187 3.45 2.94 0.28
N ILE A 188 3.24 2.02 1.22
CA ILE A 188 2.43 0.83 1.00
C ILE A 188 1.40 0.72 2.11
N ASP A 189 0.20 0.26 1.77
CA ASP A 189 -0.83 -0.07 2.77
C ASP A 189 -1.90 -0.96 2.14
N PHE A 190 -2.66 -1.67 2.98
CA PHE A 190 -3.77 -2.50 2.53
C PHE A 190 -5.07 -1.72 2.53
N GLY A 191 -5.79 -1.77 1.41
CA GLY A 191 -7.13 -1.21 1.30
C GLY A 191 -8.18 -2.08 2.00
N PRO A 192 -9.41 -1.57 2.17
CA PRO A 192 -10.53 -2.31 2.75
C PRO A 192 -10.96 -3.50 1.87
N ASP A 193 -10.52 -3.54 0.60
CA ASP A 193 -10.69 -4.66 -0.32
C ASP A 193 -9.66 -5.80 -0.09
N GLY A 194 -8.75 -5.63 0.86
CA GLY A 194 -7.69 -6.60 1.17
C GLY A 194 -6.54 -6.60 0.17
N MET A 195 -6.49 -5.65 -0.76
CA MET A 195 -5.42 -5.51 -1.75
C MET A 195 -4.31 -4.59 -1.23
N LEU A 196 -3.08 -4.85 -1.67
CA LEU A 196 -1.93 -4.01 -1.38
C LEU A 196 -1.87 -2.86 -2.38
N TYR A 197 -1.89 -1.62 -1.87
CA TYR A 197 -1.69 -0.41 -2.65
C TYR A 197 -0.28 0.13 -2.48
N VAL A 198 0.30 0.62 -3.57
CA VAL A 198 1.70 1.05 -3.61
C VAL A 198 1.80 2.42 -4.27
N GLY A 199 2.18 3.43 -3.50
CA GLY A 199 2.49 4.76 -4.00
C GLY A 199 3.92 4.78 -4.56
N THR A 200 4.08 5.13 -5.83
CA THR A 200 5.39 5.24 -6.50
C THR A 200 5.66 6.69 -6.92
N GLY A 201 6.93 7.00 -7.19
CA GLY A 201 7.31 8.28 -7.80
C GLY A 201 7.80 8.10 -9.23
N ASP A 202 8.00 9.20 -9.94
CA ASP A 202 8.44 9.23 -11.34
C ASP A 202 9.91 8.82 -11.55
N ALA A 203 10.64 8.51 -10.47
CA ALA A 203 12.06 8.19 -10.49
C ALA A 203 12.93 9.24 -11.21
N ALA A 204 12.58 10.52 -11.09
CA ALA A 204 13.18 11.66 -11.80
C ALA A 204 13.09 11.57 -13.33
N ARG A 205 12.14 10.80 -13.86
CA ARG A 205 11.78 10.70 -15.28
C ARG A 205 10.28 10.99 -15.42
N PRO A 206 9.89 12.28 -15.45
CA PRO A 206 8.50 12.67 -15.36
C PRO A 206 7.60 12.06 -16.45
N ASP A 207 8.15 11.85 -17.65
CA ASP A 207 7.46 11.22 -18.79
C ASP A 207 6.92 9.82 -18.46
N LEU A 208 7.59 9.08 -17.57
CA LEU A 208 7.13 7.75 -17.15
C LEU A 208 5.81 7.79 -16.37
N ALA A 209 5.43 8.91 -15.77
CA ALA A 209 4.16 9.05 -15.07
C ALA A 209 2.96 8.90 -16.03
N GLN A 210 3.13 9.33 -17.29
CA GLN A 210 2.13 9.24 -18.36
C GLN A 210 2.23 7.95 -19.20
N ASP A 211 3.29 7.16 -19.02
CA ASP A 211 3.43 5.85 -19.67
C ASP A 211 2.60 4.79 -18.91
N PRO A 212 1.56 4.19 -19.52
CA PRO A 212 0.74 3.17 -18.87
C PRO A 212 1.47 1.83 -18.65
N ASP A 213 2.56 1.57 -19.39
CA ASP A 213 3.36 0.36 -19.26
C ASP A 213 4.45 0.49 -18.19
N SER A 214 4.65 1.70 -17.65
CA SER A 214 5.61 2.00 -16.59
C SER A 214 4.98 1.92 -15.19
N LEU A 215 5.75 1.41 -14.23
CA LEU A 215 5.39 1.40 -12.80
C LEU A 215 5.76 2.70 -12.07
N ALA A 216 6.43 3.65 -12.71
CA ALA A 216 6.80 4.94 -12.11
C ALA A 216 5.68 5.97 -12.22
N GLY A 217 5.52 6.78 -11.19
CA GLY A 217 4.50 7.85 -11.13
C GLY A 217 3.07 7.31 -11.13
N LYS A 218 2.86 6.21 -10.38
CA LYS A 218 1.61 5.45 -10.28
C LYS A 218 1.18 5.26 -8.82
N ILE A 219 -0.10 5.00 -8.63
CA ILE A 219 -0.57 4.15 -7.55
C ILE A 219 -0.82 2.77 -8.16
N LEU A 220 -0.17 1.74 -7.61
CA LEU A 220 -0.35 0.35 -8.01
C LEU A 220 -1.32 -0.34 -7.06
N ARG A 221 -2.02 -1.38 -7.53
CA ARG A 221 -2.87 -2.27 -6.73
C ARG A 221 -2.56 -3.72 -7.09
N MET A 222 -2.24 -4.53 -6.08
CA MET A 222 -1.88 -5.95 -6.21
C MET A 222 -2.50 -6.81 -5.11
N THR A 223 -2.60 -8.11 -5.33
CA THR A 223 -2.99 -9.06 -4.27
C THR A 223 -1.90 -9.13 -3.19
N PRO A 224 -2.19 -9.67 -1.98
CA PRO A 224 -1.17 -9.89 -0.96
C PRO A 224 0.00 -10.79 -1.41
N ASP A 225 -0.19 -11.60 -2.46
CA ASP A 225 0.84 -12.46 -3.04
C ASP A 225 1.58 -11.80 -4.22
N GLY A 226 1.28 -10.54 -4.55
CA GLY A 226 1.97 -9.79 -5.61
C GLY A 226 1.41 -9.99 -7.02
N GLU A 227 0.22 -10.57 -7.14
CA GLU A 227 -0.45 -10.81 -8.42
C GLU A 227 -1.38 -9.65 -8.79
N ILE A 228 -1.74 -9.56 -10.07
CA ILE A 228 -2.67 -8.54 -10.59
C ILE A 228 -4.11 -8.95 -10.24
N PRO A 229 -4.89 -8.10 -9.54
CA PRO A 229 -6.31 -8.34 -9.32
C PRO A 229 -7.09 -8.28 -10.64
N ASP A 230 -8.03 -9.22 -10.81
CA ASP A 230 -8.86 -9.31 -12.03
C ASP A 230 -9.76 -8.09 -12.26
N ASP A 231 -10.07 -7.35 -11.19
CA ASP A 231 -10.90 -6.15 -11.17
C ASP A 231 -10.09 -4.85 -11.23
N ASN A 232 -8.78 -4.90 -11.53
CA ASN A 232 -8.01 -3.68 -11.77
C ASN A 232 -8.55 -2.90 -12.99
N PRO A 233 -8.40 -1.56 -13.01
CA PRO A 233 -9.02 -0.70 -14.03
C PRO A 233 -8.60 -1.03 -15.46
N THR A 234 -7.38 -1.54 -15.61
CA THR A 234 -6.85 -2.04 -16.88
C THR A 234 -6.47 -3.51 -16.70
N ALA A 235 -7.08 -4.39 -17.49
CA ALA A 235 -6.84 -5.82 -17.43
C ALA A 235 -5.36 -6.16 -17.65
N GLY A 236 -4.77 -6.98 -16.78
CA GLY A 236 -3.37 -7.37 -16.86
C GLY A 236 -2.37 -6.27 -16.49
N SER A 237 -2.81 -5.19 -15.82
CA SER A 237 -1.95 -4.12 -15.32
C SER A 237 -2.07 -3.94 -13.80
N PHE A 238 -0.95 -3.67 -13.15
CA PHE A 238 -0.89 -3.26 -11.74
C PHE A 238 -1.35 -1.82 -11.52
N VAL A 239 -1.43 -1.00 -12.58
CA VAL A 239 -1.74 0.44 -12.47
C VAL A 239 -3.18 0.64 -12.03
N TYR A 240 -3.34 1.20 -10.83
CA TYR A 240 -4.63 1.62 -10.30
C TYR A 240 -4.97 3.06 -10.69
N SER A 241 -3.98 3.96 -10.64
CA SER A 241 -4.07 5.31 -11.20
C SER A 241 -2.68 5.81 -11.62
N MET A 242 -2.66 6.83 -12.49
CA MET A 242 -1.42 7.30 -13.13
C MET A 242 -1.30 8.83 -13.12
N GLY A 243 -0.18 9.34 -13.63
CA GLY A 243 0.08 10.77 -13.68
C GLY A 243 0.44 11.36 -12.32
N HIS A 244 1.16 10.60 -11.48
CA HIS A 244 1.66 11.05 -10.19
C HIS A 244 3.15 11.41 -10.27
N ARG A 245 3.57 12.37 -9.44
CA ARG A 245 4.98 12.77 -9.32
C ARG A 245 5.71 11.96 -8.25
N ASN A 246 5.20 11.93 -7.03
CA ASN A 246 5.85 11.24 -5.90
C ASN A 246 4.89 10.99 -4.73
N VAL A 247 4.13 9.89 -4.81
CA VAL A 247 3.12 9.51 -3.80
C VAL A 247 3.79 9.02 -2.50
N GLN A 248 3.49 9.66 -1.37
CA GLN A 248 4.13 9.40 -0.07
C GLN A 248 3.14 9.04 1.05
N GLY A 249 1.84 9.21 0.84
CA GLY A 249 0.78 8.84 1.78
C GLY A 249 -0.40 8.24 1.04
N LEU A 250 -1.07 7.30 1.71
CA LEU A 250 -2.26 6.59 1.27
C LEU A 250 -3.14 6.42 2.50
N ALA A 251 -4.44 6.65 2.39
CA ALA A 251 -5.39 6.36 3.46
C ALA A 251 -6.79 6.15 2.90
N TRP A 252 -7.61 5.40 3.65
CA TRP A 252 -9.02 5.21 3.37
C TRP A 252 -9.85 5.81 4.48
N ASP A 253 -10.92 6.50 4.10
CA ASP A 253 -11.93 6.95 5.06
C ASP A 253 -12.93 5.84 5.40
N SER A 254 -13.92 6.15 6.24
CA SER A 254 -14.95 5.21 6.68
C SER A 254 -15.79 4.63 5.53
N GLN A 255 -15.85 5.34 4.39
CA GLN A 255 -16.57 4.93 3.18
C GLN A 255 -15.69 4.10 2.23
N GLY A 256 -14.43 3.83 2.59
CA GLY A 256 -13.48 3.10 1.77
C GLY A 256 -12.95 3.89 0.57
N ARG A 257 -13.06 5.22 0.59
CA ARG A 257 -12.51 6.09 -0.48
C ARG A 257 -11.02 6.28 -0.24
N LEU A 258 -10.20 6.01 -1.26
CA LEU A 258 -8.76 6.18 -1.19
C LEU A 258 -8.38 7.66 -1.37
N PHE A 259 -7.52 8.15 -0.50
CA PHE A 259 -6.85 9.45 -0.61
C PHE A 259 -5.34 9.23 -0.67
N ALA A 260 -4.65 10.09 -1.41
CA ALA A 260 -3.21 10.09 -1.48
C ALA A 260 -2.63 11.49 -1.35
N THR A 261 -1.42 11.56 -0.82
CA THR A 261 -0.60 12.77 -0.79
C THR A 261 0.62 12.59 -1.67
N GLU A 262 0.99 13.66 -2.38
CA GLU A 262 2.22 13.67 -3.17
C GLU A 262 2.94 15.01 -3.15
N PHE A 263 4.24 14.95 -3.44
CA PHE A 263 5.04 16.15 -3.61
C PHE A 263 4.90 16.69 -5.02
N GLY A 264 4.45 17.94 -5.13
CA GLY A 264 4.57 18.74 -6.33
C GLY A 264 6.02 19.12 -6.64
N PRO A 265 6.27 19.84 -7.74
CA PRO A 265 7.61 20.28 -8.13
C PRO A 265 8.20 21.29 -7.12
N ASN A 266 8.22 22.59 -7.45
CA ASN A 266 8.60 23.65 -6.52
C ASN A 266 7.37 24.37 -5.95
N GLU A 267 6.20 23.86 -6.28
CA GLU A 267 4.86 24.37 -5.98
C GLU A 267 3.90 23.19 -5.93
N ASN A 268 2.68 23.42 -5.45
CA ASN A 268 1.54 22.52 -5.55
C ASN A 268 1.79 21.09 -5.03
N ASP A 269 2.05 20.94 -3.74
CA ASP A 269 1.86 19.64 -3.10
C ASP A 269 0.36 19.35 -3.02
N GLU A 270 -0.02 18.09 -3.21
CA GLU A 270 -1.40 17.71 -3.53
C GLU A 270 -1.96 16.67 -2.57
N VAL A 271 -3.24 16.84 -2.22
CA VAL A 271 -4.10 15.78 -1.69
C VAL A 271 -5.07 15.43 -2.80
N ASN A 272 -5.06 14.16 -3.17
CA ASN A 272 -5.84 13.61 -4.25
C ASN A 272 -6.86 12.61 -3.70
N ARG A 273 -8.13 12.72 -4.09
CA ARG A 273 -9.08 11.61 -3.98
C ARG A 273 -8.82 10.67 -5.14
N ILE A 274 -8.44 9.44 -4.85
CA ILE A 274 -8.01 8.46 -5.85
C ILE A 274 -9.21 7.71 -6.43
N ILE A 275 -9.40 7.89 -7.74
CA ILE A 275 -10.41 7.20 -8.51
C ILE A 275 -9.72 6.18 -9.44
N PRO A 276 -10.14 4.90 -9.44
CA PRO A 276 -9.54 3.88 -10.29
C PRO A 276 -9.55 4.28 -11.77
N GLY A 277 -8.41 4.08 -12.43
CA GLY A 277 -8.19 4.34 -13.86
C GLY A 277 -7.97 5.81 -14.23
N GLN A 278 -8.02 6.74 -13.28
CA GLN A 278 -7.85 8.16 -13.56
C GLN A 278 -6.38 8.58 -13.69
N ASN A 279 -6.19 9.70 -14.41
CA ASN A 279 -4.91 10.35 -14.65
C ASN A 279 -4.84 11.68 -13.90
N TYR A 280 -3.87 11.82 -12.99
CA TYR A 280 -3.63 13.00 -12.14
C TYR A 280 -2.69 14.03 -12.80
N GLY A 281 -2.28 13.74 -14.03
CA GLY A 281 -1.81 14.75 -14.97
C GLY A 281 -0.34 15.12 -14.91
N TRP A 282 0.42 14.75 -13.88
CA TRP A 282 1.88 14.96 -13.91
C TRP A 282 2.53 14.22 -15.09
N PRO A 283 3.42 14.84 -15.88
CA PRO A 283 3.94 16.20 -15.77
C PRO A 283 3.26 17.24 -16.68
N GLU A 284 2.22 16.84 -17.40
CA GLU A 284 1.49 17.71 -18.33
C GLU A 284 0.79 18.87 -17.59
N VAL A 285 0.30 18.58 -16.37
CA VAL A 285 -0.28 19.57 -15.45
C VAL A 285 0.21 19.35 -14.01
N THR A 286 -0.02 20.36 -13.16
CA THR A 286 0.21 20.32 -11.71
C THR A 286 -0.83 21.21 -11.03
N GLY A 287 -1.27 20.83 -9.83
CA GLY A 287 -2.31 21.50 -9.09
C GLY A 287 -3.66 21.42 -9.80
N GLN A 288 -4.55 22.37 -9.50
CA GLN A 288 -5.89 22.43 -10.07
C GLN A 288 -5.85 23.04 -11.48
N SER A 289 -5.67 22.18 -12.47
CA SER A 289 -5.49 22.54 -13.87
C SER A 289 -6.80 22.92 -14.57
N ASN A 290 -7.94 22.41 -14.05
CA ASN A 290 -9.27 22.49 -14.66
C ASN A 290 -9.33 21.95 -16.10
N GLN A 291 -8.43 21.03 -16.47
CA GLN A 291 -8.43 20.39 -17.78
C GLN A 291 -9.16 19.05 -17.70
N GLU A 292 -10.19 18.86 -18.53
CA GLU A 292 -11.05 17.66 -18.52
C GLU A 292 -10.29 16.33 -18.69
N ALA A 293 -9.08 16.36 -19.26
CA ALA A 293 -8.25 15.18 -19.45
C ALA A 293 -7.58 14.67 -18.15
N PHE A 294 -7.56 15.48 -17.10
CA PHE A 294 -6.86 15.21 -15.85
C PHE A 294 -7.79 15.36 -14.66
N THR A 295 -7.54 14.56 -13.62
CA THR A 295 -8.23 14.67 -12.34
C THR A 295 -7.48 15.64 -11.46
N ASP A 296 -8.14 16.74 -11.09
CA ASP A 296 -7.56 17.76 -10.23
C ASP A 296 -7.52 17.30 -8.75
N PRO A 297 -6.52 17.76 -7.98
CA PRO A 297 -6.47 17.54 -6.53
C PRO A 297 -7.59 18.25 -5.79
N ILE A 298 -8.04 17.63 -4.70
CA ILE A 298 -9.07 18.18 -3.81
C ILE A 298 -8.52 19.27 -2.89
N PHE A 299 -7.19 19.29 -2.70
CA PHE A 299 -6.50 20.30 -1.91
C PHE A 299 -5.05 20.45 -2.36
N VAL A 300 -4.59 21.70 -2.41
CA VAL A 300 -3.23 22.05 -2.87
C VAL A 300 -2.60 23.00 -1.87
N GLN A 301 -1.32 22.80 -1.56
CA GLN A 301 -0.55 23.73 -0.75
C GLN A 301 0.88 23.89 -1.26
N GLN A 302 1.52 25.00 -0.92
CA GLN A 302 2.89 25.27 -1.31
C GLN A 302 3.89 24.50 -0.43
N PRO A 303 5.01 23.98 -0.99
CA PRO A 303 5.97 23.19 -0.24
C PRO A 303 6.52 23.79 1.07
N PRO A 304 6.69 25.12 1.24
CA PRO A 304 7.09 25.70 2.53
C PRO A 304 6.09 25.44 3.67
N ASP A 305 4.81 25.21 3.36
CA ASP A 305 3.75 24.92 4.31
C ASP A 305 3.32 23.44 4.30
N ALA A 306 3.82 22.66 3.33
CA ALA A 306 3.50 21.26 3.11
C ALA A 306 4.76 20.39 3.00
N SER A 307 5.04 19.87 1.81
CA SER A 307 5.78 18.65 1.56
C SER A 307 5.12 17.50 2.32
N TRP A 308 3.91 17.16 1.89
CA TRP A 308 3.05 16.15 2.48
C TRP A 308 3.58 14.73 2.26
N SER A 309 3.74 14.02 3.36
CA SER A 309 4.28 12.66 3.42
C SER A 309 3.20 11.69 3.84
N GLY A 310 3.35 10.95 4.94
CA GLY A 310 2.31 10.04 5.40
C GLY A 310 1.00 10.74 5.76
N LEU A 311 -0.09 10.02 5.51
CA LEU A 311 -1.48 10.43 5.60
C LEU A 311 -2.24 9.32 6.33
N THR A 312 -3.18 9.68 7.20
CA THR A 312 -4.21 8.78 7.73
C THR A 312 -5.56 9.49 7.70
N ALA A 313 -6.64 8.76 7.49
CA ALA A 313 -7.97 9.21 7.87
C ALA A 313 -8.23 8.75 9.32
N SER A 314 -8.99 9.52 10.09
CA SER A 314 -9.47 9.08 11.40
C SER A 314 -10.79 8.33 11.23
N VAL A 315 -10.78 7.00 11.34
CA VAL A 315 -11.99 6.17 11.18
C VAL A 315 -12.34 5.55 12.53
N GLN A 316 -13.50 5.92 13.09
CA GLN A 316 -13.88 5.55 14.47
C GLN A 316 -12.76 5.89 15.47
N GLY A 317 -12.15 7.07 15.31
CA GLY A 317 -10.96 7.46 16.04
C GLY A 317 -11.23 7.74 17.51
N ALA A 318 -10.17 7.82 18.32
CA ALA A 318 -10.27 8.12 19.74
C ALA A 318 -10.69 9.57 20.01
N ILE A 319 -10.57 10.46 19.01
CA ILE A 319 -11.01 11.85 19.05
C ILE A 319 -12.22 11.96 18.11
N PRO A 320 -13.47 11.79 18.59
CA PRO A 320 -14.61 11.59 17.69
C PRO A 320 -14.93 12.77 16.79
N GLN A 321 -14.67 14.00 17.24
CA GLN A 321 -14.82 15.20 16.42
C GLN A 321 -13.81 15.25 15.24
N TRP A 322 -12.91 14.28 15.13
CA TRP A 322 -11.99 14.13 14.01
C TRP A 322 -12.36 13.03 13.03
N ASP A 323 -13.44 12.27 13.26
CA ASP A 323 -13.84 11.20 12.34
C ASP A 323 -13.98 11.70 10.88
N ASP A 324 -13.47 10.90 9.96
CA ASP A 324 -13.30 11.15 8.52
C ASP A 324 -12.49 12.41 8.13
N ASN A 325 -11.81 13.04 9.08
CA ASN A 325 -10.78 14.03 8.74
C ASN A 325 -9.50 13.34 8.28
N LEU A 326 -8.78 14.00 7.39
CA LEU A 326 -7.43 13.60 6.96
C LEU A 326 -6.37 14.28 7.85
N LEU A 327 -5.44 13.48 8.36
CA LEU A 327 -4.30 13.93 9.17
C LEU A 327 -3.01 13.68 8.37
N ILE A 328 -2.27 14.75 8.09
CA ILE A 328 -1.16 14.72 7.12
C ILE A 328 0.14 15.22 7.76
N ALA A 329 1.16 14.37 7.76
CA ALA A 329 2.50 14.73 8.21
C ALA A 329 3.25 15.55 7.13
N SER A 330 3.80 16.68 7.54
CA SER A 330 4.50 17.61 6.63
C SER A 330 6.00 17.70 6.94
N LEU A 331 6.83 17.42 5.93
CA LEU A 331 8.28 17.43 6.05
C LEU A 331 8.83 18.85 6.13
N ARG A 332 8.69 19.65 5.06
CA ARG A 332 9.23 21.00 5.00
C ARG A 332 8.32 21.99 5.73
N GLY A 333 7.01 21.75 5.71
CA GLY A 333 5.99 22.51 6.44
C GLY A 333 6.10 22.39 7.96
N GLN A 334 6.74 21.33 8.47
CA GLN A 334 6.97 21.07 9.88
C GLN A 334 5.72 21.20 10.74
N ARG A 335 4.64 20.51 10.33
CA ARG A 335 3.31 20.57 10.95
C ARG A 335 2.50 19.32 10.61
N VAL A 336 1.43 19.11 11.36
CA VAL A 336 0.35 18.20 10.95
C VAL A 336 -0.78 19.05 10.37
N TRP A 337 -1.27 18.70 9.18
CA TRP A 337 -2.52 19.26 8.68
C TRP A 337 -3.68 18.38 9.08
N ARG A 338 -4.77 18.99 9.57
CA ARG A 338 -6.08 18.35 9.69
C ARG A 338 -7.00 18.94 8.63
N LEU A 339 -7.49 18.11 7.71
CA LEU A 339 -8.41 18.52 6.66
C LEU A 339 -9.78 17.90 6.93
N VAL A 340 -10.80 18.75 6.99
CA VAL A 340 -12.20 18.33 7.08
C VAL A 340 -12.75 18.24 5.67
N LEU A 341 -13.29 17.09 5.33
CA LEU A 341 -13.88 16.82 4.02
C LEU A 341 -15.38 17.12 4.01
N ASN A 342 -15.94 17.41 2.84
CA ASN A 342 -17.38 17.29 2.64
C ASN A 342 -17.83 15.81 2.66
N GLU A 343 -19.14 15.58 2.73
CA GLU A 343 -19.73 14.24 2.79
C GLU A 343 -19.29 13.35 1.62
N GLU A 344 -19.14 13.92 0.42
CA GLU A 344 -18.71 13.23 -0.81
C GLU A 344 -17.19 13.01 -0.92
N GLY A 345 -16.39 13.58 -0.01
CA GLY A 345 -14.93 13.45 0.00
C GLY A 345 -14.25 14.10 -1.20
N THR A 346 -14.93 15.01 -1.89
CA THR A 346 -14.46 15.68 -3.11
C THR A 346 -13.85 17.04 -2.85
N GLU A 347 -14.06 17.61 -1.67
CA GLU A 347 -13.63 18.96 -1.33
C GLU A 347 -13.19 19.04 0.14
N VAL A 348 -12.20 19.89 0.41
CA VAL A 348 -11.83 20.27 1.78
C VAL A 348 -12.64 21.50 2.19
N VAL A 349 -13.46 21.36 3.21
CA VAL A 349 -14.33 22.44 3.73
C VAL A 349 -13.68 23.23 4.86
N GLU A 350 -12.71 22.63 5.56
CA GLU A 350 -11.90 23.29 6.59
C GLU A 350 -10.49 22.69 6.62
N SER A 351 -9.48 23.53 6.89
CA SER A 351 -8.10 23.09 7.06
C SER A 351 -7.49 23.72 8.29
N GLU A 352 -6.81 22.93 9.11
CA GLU A 352 -6.13 23.37 10.33
C GLU A 352 -4.66 22.93 10.31
N ALA A 353 -3.78 23.83 10.73
CA ALA A 353 -2.34 23.55 10.89
C ALA A 353 -2.01 23.37 12.37
N LEU A 354 -1.68 22.14 12.76
CA LEU A 354 -1.31 21.75 14.12
C LEU A 354 0.22 21.69 14.27
N PHE A 355 0.72 22.03 15.46
CA PHE A 355 2.13 21.87 15.86
C PHE A 355 3.16 22.58 14.96
N VAL A 356 2.80 23.76 14.45
CA VAL A 356 3.61 24.49 13.47
C VAL A 356 5.01 24.80 14.02
N ASN A 357 6.03 24.18 13.41
CA ASN A 357 7.45 24.23 13.78
C ASN A 357 7.80 23.64 15.16
N GLU A 358 6.86 23.02 15.86
CA GLU A 358 7.08 22.50 17.21
C GLU A 358 7.95 21.23 17.18
N TRP A 359 7.58 20.27 16.34
CA TRP A 359 8.25 18.95 16.25
C TRP A 359 9.19 18.82 15.06
N GLY A 360 9.30 19.87 14.23
CA GLY A 360 10.17 19.86 13.06
C GLY A 360 9.56 19.03 11.94
N ARG A 361 10.39 18.31 11.18
CA ARG A 361 9.97 17.53 10.01
C ARG A 361 9.15 16.33 10.47
N LEU A 362 7.96 16.14 9.91
CA LEU A 362 7.07 15.02 10.20
C LEU A 362 6.91 14.14 8.96
N ARG A 363 6.92 12.82 9.14
CA ARG A 363 7.05 11.84 8.05
C ARG A 363 5.87 10.90 7.88
N ALA A 364 5.25 10.49 8.99
CA ALA A 364 4.11 9.59 8.97
C ALA A 364 3.05 10.04 9.97
N ALA A 365 1.80 9.81 9.62
CA ALA A 365 0.65 9.90 10.50
C ALA A 365 -0.12 8.59 10.30
N VAL A 366 -0.45 7.88 11.39
CA VAL A 366 -1.09 6.56 11.37
C VAL A 366 -2.09 6.50 12.51
N GLN A 367 -3.28 5.94 12.27
CA GLN A 367 -4.19 5.61 13.35
C GLN A 367 -3.78 4.29 14.02
N ALA A 368 -3.63 4.32 15.35
CA ALA A 368 -3.37 3.13 16.16
C ALA A 368 -4.66 2.36 16.46
N ALA A 369 -4.53 1.11 16.93
CA ALA A 369 -5.68 0.24 17.24
C ALA A 369 -6.60 0.81 18.35
N ASP A 370 -6.07 1.64 19.25
CA ASP A 370 -6.86 2.38 20.26
C ASP A 370 -7.62 3.59 19.68
N GLY A 371 -7.49 3.85 18.37
CA GLY A 371 -8.07 4.99 17.65
C GLY A 371 -7.27 6.29 17.76
N SER A 372 -6.18 6.33 18.52
CA SER A 372 -5.33 7.53 18.61
C SER A 372 -4.52 7.72 17.33
N ILE A 373 -4.16 8.97 17.02
CA ILE A 373 -3.31 9.28 15.85
C ILE A 373 -1.86 9.38 16.30
N TRP A 374 -0.99 8.59 15.68
CA TRP A 374 0.43 8.57 15.95
C TRP A 374 1.18 9.28 14.83
N VAL A 375 2.09 10.18 15.21
CA VAL A 375 2.82 11.05 14.29
C VAL A 375 4.32 10.84 14.47
N LEU A 376 5.02 10.58 13.38
CA LEU A 376 6.45 10.26 13.36
C LEU A 376 7.28 11.46 12.88
N SER A 377 8.29 11.88 13.65
CA SER A 377 9.26 12.88 13.19
C SER A 377 10.40 12.29 12.35
N ASN A 378 11.05 13.13 11.55
CA ASN A 378 12.14 12.75 10.64
C ASN A 378 13.16 13.87 10.47
N ASN A 379 13.59 14.43 11.60
CA ASN A 379 14.60 15.49 11.69
C ASN A 379 16.02 14.98 11.39
N ARG A 380 16.28 13.67 11.46
CA ARG A 380 17.59 13.05 11.20
C ARG A 380 17.81 12.57 9.75
N ASP A 381 16.93 12.91 8.81
CA ASP A 381 17.02 12.48 7.40
C ASP A 381 18.10 13.18 6.56
N GLY A 382 18.86 14.09 7.18
CA GLY A 382 19.88 14.93 6.54
C GLY A 382 19.37 16.28 6.03
N ARG A 383 18.05 16.56 6.14
CA ARG A 383 17.42 17.83 5.77
C ARG A 383 16.88 18.60 6.98
N GLY A 384 16.69 17.94 8.13
CA GLY A 384 16.25 18.56 9.38
C GLY A 384 17.35 19.15 10.25
N THR A 385 16.93 19.74 11.38
CA THR A 385 17.82 20.16 12.47
C THR A 385 17.44 19.35 13.71
N PRO A 386 18.11 18.22 13.98
CA PRO A 386 17.77 17.34 15.09
C PRO A 386 17.82 18.05 16.46
N ARG A 387 16.83 17.79 17.28
CA ARG A 387 16.72 18.17 18.69
C ARG A 387 17.15 17.01 19.60
N GLU A 388 17.22 17.29 20.89
CA GLU A 388 17.41 16.22 21.89
C GLU A 388 16.25 15.23 21.84
N GLY A 389 16.55 13.94 21.84
CA GLY A 389 15.54 12.87 21.76
C GLY A 389 14.93 12.63 20.37
N ASP A 390 15.30 13.41 19.34
CA ASP A 390 14.84 13.11 17.97
C ASP A 390 15.42 11.77 17.49
N ASP A 391 14.80 11.07 16.53
CA ASP A 391 13.41 11.29 16.08
C ASP A 391 12.42 10.64 17.07
N GLN A 392 11.17 11.08 17.04
CA GLN A 392 10.14 10.76 18.04
C GLN A 392 8.86 10.24 17.41
N ILE A 393 8.07 9.51 18.20
CA ILE A 393 6.66 9.23 17.93
C ILE A 393 5.83 10.04 18.92
N TYR A 394 4.85 10.79 18.42
CA TYR A 394 3.86 11.51 19.21
C TYR A 394 2.50 10.84 19.09
N ARG A 395 1.77 10.67 20.20
CA ARG A 395 0.38 10.22 20.22
C ARG A 395 -0.54 11.40 20.42
N LEU A 396 -1.54 11.53 19.56
CA LEU A 396 -2.68 12.44 19.69
C LEU A 396 -3.90 11.61 20.11
N GLY A 397 -4.41 11.85 21.31
CA GLY A 397 -5.57 11.11 21.82
C GLY A 397 -6.24 11.81 23.00
N PRO A 398 -7.32 11.23 23.53
CA PRO A 398 -8.00 11.77 24.71
C PRO A 398 -7.06 11.99 25.89
N GLN A 399 -7.33 13.05 26.67
CA GLN A 399 -6.64 13.38 27.94
C GLN A 399 -6.87 12.34 29.04
#